data_AF-C4Y1V9-F1
#
_entry.id   AF-C4Y1V9-F1
#
_cell.length_a   1.000
_cell.length_b   1.000
_cell.length_c   1.000
_cell.angle_alpha   90.00
_cell.angle_beta   90.00
_cell.angle_gamma   90.00
#
_symmetry.space_group_name_H-M   'P 1'
#
loop_
_entity.id
_entity.type
_entity.pdbx_description
1 polymer ?
#
loop_
_entity_poly.entity_id
_entity_poly.type
_entity_poly.pdbx_seq_one_letter_code
_entity_poly.pdbx_strand_id
1 'polypeptide(L)'
;MSHRESQEGLLDLEDLQNAPKCPPYSEDGPIVSLEVEFRVYDRKKFGSFPVHARLALSGNLSIQEAAEQAFQKTSGCVPDEIDIFMKRRDSKLSSIVDKDAKIVHFFKNDDVLVLYDDRQRYTRRSVIESLINLAIVVGIIVGATALLIYVLSRSKRPNSQS
;
A
#
# COMPACT_ATOMS: atom_id res chain seq x y z
N MET A 1 70.40 12.20 41.69
CA MET A 1 70.22 10.78 41.30
C MET A 1 69.18 10.22 42.24
N SER A 2 68.02 9.67 41.86
CA SER A 2 67.59 9.02 40.62
C SER A 2 66.09 9.30 40.38
N HIS A 3 65.73 9.58 39.12
CA HIS A 3 64.36 9.65 38.64
C HIS A 3 63.76 8.24 38.60
N ARG A 4 62.49 8.08 38.98
CA ARG A 4 61.76 6.83 38.78
C ARG A 4 60.57 7.13 37.87
N GLU A 5 60.74 6.78 36.59
CA GLU A 5 59.77 6.96 35.50
C GLU A 5 58.63 5.94 35.57
N SER A 6 57.44 6.41 35.15
CA SER A 6 56.25 5.64 34.81
C SER A 6 56.57 4.54 33.81
N GLN A 7 56.08 3.33 34.09
CA GLN A 7 55.99 2.26 33.11
C GLN A 7 54.50 1.89 32.96
N GLU A 8 53.79 2.70 32.18
CA GLU A 8 52.52 2.29 31.60
C GLU A 8 52.84 1.28 30.49
N GLY A 9 52.31 0.07 30.64
CA GLY A 9 52.50 -1.02 29.69
C GLY A 9 51.86 -0.68 28.35
N LEU A 10 52.68 -0.34 27.36
CA LEU A 10 52.34 -0.41 25.95
C LEU A 10 52.10 -1.90 25.62
N LEU A 11 50.86 -2.27 25.31
CA LEU A 11 50.59 -3.56 24.68
C LEU A 11 51.17 -3.53 23.26
N ASP A 12 52.05 -4.48 22.97
CA ASP A 12 52.64 -4.67 21.65
C ASP A 12 51.55 -4.79 20.59
N LEU A 13 51.61 -3.91 19.60
CA LEU A 13 50.71 -3.88 18.45
C LEU A 13 51.11 -5.03 17.53
N GLU A 14 50.60 -6.24 17.80
CA GLU A 14 50.74 -7.37 16.88
C GLU A 14 50.14 -6.99 15.50
N ASP A 15 50.92 -7.25 14.45
CA ASP A 15 50.59 -6.99 13.06
C ASP A 15 49.21 -7.56 12.67
N LEU A 16 48.19 -6.69 12.67
CA LEU A 16 46.82 -6.95 12.23
C LEU A 16 46.73 -7.11 10.69
N GLN A 17 47.64 -7.86 10.06
CA GLN A 17 47.52 -8.24 8.65
C GLN A 17 46.41 -9.27 8.39
N ASN A 18 45.82 -9.83 9.44
CA ASN A 18 44.67 -10.74 9.40
C ASN A 18 43.40 -10.14 10.03
N ALA A 19 43.30 -8.82 10.18
CA ALA A 19 42.01 -8.22 10.49
C ALA A 19 41.02 -8.61 9.37
N PRO A 20 39.82 -9.14 9.69
CA PRO A 20 38.81 -9.39 8.68
C PRO A 20 38.59 -8.07 7.94
N LYS A 21 38.94 -8.06 6.64
CA LYS A 21 38.66 -6.92 5.77
C LYS A 21 37.19 -6.57 6.00
N CYS A 22 36.94 -5.38 6.54
CA CYS A 22 35.59 -4.82 6.54
C CYS A 22 35.05 -5.04 5.12
N PRO A 23 33.85 -5.64 4.95
CA PRO A 23 33.29 -5.76 3.62
C PRO A 23 33.31 -4.36 2.99
N PRO A 24 33.65 -4.24 1.70
CA PRO A 24 33.66 -2.95 1.02
C PRO A 24 32.34 -2.26 1.34
N TYR A 25 32.41 -1.03 1.87
CA TYR A 25 31.24 -0.19 2.11
C TYR A 25 30.33 -0.33 0.89
N SER A 26 29.17 -0.96 1.08
CA SER A 26 28.22 -1.21 0.01
C SER A 26 27.96 0.12 -0.70
N GLU A 27 27.99 0.14 -2.03
CA GLU A 27 27.53 1.30 -2.82
C GLU A 27 26.01 1.57 -2.65
N ASP A 28 25.35 0.83 -1.77
CA ASP A 28 23.99 1.07 -1.35
C ASP A 28 23.98 2.33 -0.48
N GLY A 29 23.42 3.42 -1.03
CA GLY A 29 23.18 4.67 -0.32
C GLY A 29 22.35 4.48 0.97
N PRO A 30 22.06 5.57 1.69
CA PRO A 30 21.47 5.50 3.03
C PRO A 30 20.22 4.62 3.05
N ILE A 31 20.20 3.57 3.87
CA ILE A 31 19.03 2.71 4.01
C ILE A 31 17.99 3.44 4.86
N VAL A 32 16.77 3.52 4.35
CA VAL A 32 15.61 4.11 5.04
C VAL A 32 14.71 2.97 5.50
N SER A 33 14.43 2.91 6.80
CA SER A 33 13.40 2.03 7.36
C SER A 33 12.06 2.75 7.28
N LEU A 34 11.17 2.26 6.43
CA LEU A 34 9.90 2.90 6.13
C LEU A 34 8.75 1.98 6.56
N GLU A 35 7.77 2.55 7.25
CA GLU A 35 6.50 1.87 7.48
C GLU A 35 5.61 2.06 6.25
N VAL A 36 5.06 0.95 5.75
CA VAL A 36 4.23 0.91 4.56
C VAL A 36 2.86 0.36 4.92
N GLU A 37 1.81 1.13 4.66
CA GLU A 37 0.41 0.73 4.80
C GLU A 37 -0.13 0.35 3.41
N PHE A 38 -0.53 -0.90 3.23
CA PHE A 38 -1.09 -1.40 1.98
C PHE A 38 -2.61 -1.45 2.06
N ARG A 39 -3.26 -0.76 1.12
CA ARG A 39 -4.70 -0.72 0.97
C ARG A 39 -5.10 -1.38 -0.33
N VAL A 40 -5.13 -2.71 -0.25
CA VAL A 40 -5.33 -3.57 -1.40
C VAL A 40 -6.81 -3.89 -1.62
N TYR A 41 -7.34 -3.53 -2.79
CA TYR A 41 -8.70 -3.76 -3.24
C TYR A 41 -8.84 -5.05 -4.05
N ASP A 42 -7.88 -5.40 -4.90
CA ASP A 42 -7.92 -6.66 -5.67
C ASP A 42 -7.44 -7.85 -4.83
N ARG A 43 -8.29 -8.24 -3.87
CA ARG A 43 -8.04 -9.41 -3.01
C ARG A 43 -7.93 -10.73 -3.78
N LYS A 44 -8.42 -10.79 -5.03
CA LYS A 44 -8.28 -11.98 -5.87
C LYS A 44 -6.85 -12.10 -6.41
N LYS A 45 -6.25 -10.97 -6.82
CA LYS A 45 -4.87 -10.90 -7.32
C LYS A 45 -3.84 -11.02 -6.19
N PHE A 46 -4.12 -10.41 -5.04
CA PHE A 46 -3.14 -10.21 -3.97
C PHE A 46 -3.37 -11.05 -2.70
N GLY A 47 -4.45 -11.83 -2.65
CA GLY A 47 -4.72 -12.77 -1.56
C GLY A 47 -4.76 -12.12 -0.17
N SER A 48 -4.16 -12.78 0.83
CA SER A 48 -4.00 -12.26 2.19
C SER A 48 -2.79 -11.32 2.28
N PHE A 49 -2.99 -10.07 1.90
CA PHE A 49 -1.95 -9.05 1.93
C PHE A 49 -1.83 -8.43 3.33
N PRO A 50 -0.62 -8.26 3.90
CA PRO A 50 -0.47 -7.60 5.20
C PRO A 50 -0.84 -6.11 5.09
N VAL A 51 -1.67 -5.63 6.02
CA VAL A 51 -2.11 -4.23 6.00
C VAL A 51 -0.94 -3.26 6.26
N HIS A 52 0.02 -3.66 7.09
CA HIS A 52 1.21 -2.87 7.39
C HIS A 52 2.46 -3.75 7.26
N ALA A 53 3.54 -3.20 6.72
CA ALA A 53 4.85 -3.81 6.75
C ALA A 53 5.92 -2.75 6.99
N ARG A 54 6.97 -3.11 7.71
CA ARG A 54 8.16 -2.27 7.86
C ARG A 54 9.24 -2.78 6.93
N LEU A 55 9.66 -1.94 6.00
CA LEU A 55 10.60 -2.31 4.95
C LEU A 55 11.89 -1.49 5.05
N ALA A 56 13.03 -2.15 4.82
CA ALA A 56 14.30 -1.50 4.60
C ALA A 56 14.48 -1.30 3.08
N LEU A 57 14.52 -0.04 2.66
CA LEU A 57 14.63 0.38 1.26
C LEU A 57 15.86 1.28 1.10
N SER A 58 16.46 1.28 -0.08
CA SER A 58 17.53 2.23 -0.38
C SER A 58 16.94 3.65 -0.46
N GLY A 59 17.56 4.59 0.24
CA GLY A 59 17.14 5.99 0.26
C GLY A 59 17.35 6.70 -1.09
N ASN A 60 18.11 6.09 -1.99
CA ASN A 60 18.33 6.59 -3.34
C ASN A 60 17.18 6.28 -4.30
N LEU A 61 16.28 5.35 -3.94
CA LEU A 61 15.12 5.01 -4.76
C LEU A 61 14.20 6.22 -4.90
N SER A 62 13.59 6.35 -6.06
CA SER A 62 12.43 7.22 -6.21
C SER A 62 11.27 6.70 -5.38
N ILE A 63 10.29 7.56 -5.11
CA ILE A 63 9.07 7.15 -4.39
C ILE A 63 8.30 6.08 -5.18
N GLN A 64 8.27 6.20 -6.51
CA GLN A 64 7.69 5.18 -7.39
C GLN A 64 8.41 3.83 -7.26
N GLU A 65 9.74 3.82 -7.40
CA GLU A 65 10.55 2.60 -7.30
C GLU A 65 10.43 1.95 -5.92
N ALA A 66 10.40 2.77 -4.86
CA ALA A 66 10.19 2.29 -3.50
C ALA A 66 8.81 1.64 -3.31
N ALA A 67 7.77 2.19 -3.93
CA ALA A 67 6.43 1.61 -3.90
C ALA A 67 6.38 0.26 -4.64
N GLU A 68 6.96 0.20 -5.83
CA GLU A 68 7.07 -1.05 -6.60
C GLU A 68 7.86 -2.11 -5.83
N GLN A 69 9.00 -1.71 -5.27
CA GLN A 69 9.82 -2.61 -4.46
C GLN A 69 9.08 -3.06 -3.19
N ALA A 70 8.23 -2.22 -2.59
CA ALA A 70 7.42 -2.58 -1.45
C ALA A 70 6.38 -3.66 -1.81
N PHE A 71 5.68 -3.52 -2.93
CA PHE A 71 4.76 -4.55 -3.43
C PHE A 71 5.50 -5.85 -3.79
N GLN A 72 6.64 -5.73 -4.48
CA GLN A 72 7.44 -6.86 -4.89
C GLN A 72 7.97 -7.65 -3.68
N LYS A 73 8.51 -6.97 -2.65
CA LYS A 73 9.01 -7.64 -1.43
C LYS A 73 7.89 -8.27 -0.60
N THR A 74 6.69 -7.70 -0.62
CA THR A 74 5.59 -8.15 0.24
C THR A 74 4.74 -9.24 -0.39
N SER A 75 4.57 -9.22 -1.72
CA SER A 75 3.67 -10.15 -2.43
C SER A 75 4.30 -10.85 -3.63
N GLY A 76 5.51 -10.49 -4.03
CA GLY A 76 6.14 -11.00 -5.24
C GLY A 76 5.53 -10.49 -6.54
N CYS A 77 4.55 -9.58 -6.48
CA CYS A 77 3.86 -9.00 -7.63
C CYS A 77 3.71 -7.49 -7.46
N VAL A 78 3.75 -6.76 -8.58
CA VAL A 78 3.55 -5.31 -8.63
C VAL A 78 2.21 -5.01 -9.33
N PRO A 79 1.37 -4.10 -8.80
CA PRO A 79 0.19 -3.63 -9.51
C PRO A 79 0.57 -2.83 -10.76
N ASP A 80 -0.30 -2.81 -11.77
CA ASP A 80 -0.07 -2.01 -12.98
C ASP A 80 -0.14 -0.50 -12.69
N GLU A 81 -0.95 -0.12 -11.70
CA GLU A 81 -1.10 1.25 -11.23
C GLU A 81 -1.06 1.31 -9.71
N ILE A 82 -0.22 2.20 -9.17
CA ILE A 82 -0.02 2.41 -7.75
C ILE A 82 -0.35 3.87 -7.42
N ASP A 83 -1.37 4.06 -6.56
CA ASP A 83 -1.57 5.35 -5.94
C ASP A 83 -0.74 5.45 -4.67
N ILE A 84 0.03 6.52 -4.58
CA ILE A 84 1.04 6.72 -3.54
C ILE A 84 0.65 7.94 -2.70
N PHE A 85 0.51 7.70 -1.41
CA PHE A 85 0.20 8.73 -0.42
C PHE A 85 1.19 8.67 0.73
N MET A 86 1.28 9.78 1.47
CA MET A 86 2.00 9.87 2.72
C MET A 86 1.02 10.18 3.85
N LYS A 87 1.23 9.54 4.98
CA LYS A 87 0.53 9.81 6.23
C LYS A 87 1.56 10.13 7.30
N ARG A 88 1.55 11.36 7.79
CA ARG A 88 2.38 11.77 8.94
C ARG A 88 1.57 11.59 10.22
N ARG A 89 2.24 11.34 11.35
CA ARG A 89 1.62 11.07 12.66
C ARG A 89 0.46 12.02 13.00
N ASP A 90 0.65 13.31 12.74
CA ASP A 90 -0.31 14.37 13.10
C ASP A 90 -1.00 15.01 11.87
N SER A 91 -0.87 14.41 10.68
CA SER A 91 -1.44 14.98 9.46
C SER A 91 -2.49 14.09 8.83
N LYS A 92 -3.40 14.72 8.06
CA LYS A 92 -4.24 13.99 7.12
C LYS A 92 -3.37 13.33 6.05
N LEU A 93 -3.94 12.30 5.42
CA LEU A 93 -3.37 11.64 4.25
C LEU A 93 -3.14 12.68 3.15
N SER A 94 -1.92 12.76 2.63
CA SER A 94 -1.55 13.67 1.55
C SER A 94 -1.09 12.89 0.32
N SER A 95 -1.59 13.28 -0.85
CA SER A 95 -1.11 12.74 -2.12
C SER A 95 0.31 13.21 -2.40
N ILE A 96 1.15 12.31 -2.92
CA ILE A 96 2.50 12.65 -3.37
C ILE A 96 2.43 12.99 -4.86
N VAL A 97 2.74 14.24 -5.20
CA VAL A 97 2.70 14.73 -6.58
C VAL A 97 3.96 14.35 -7.34
N ASP A 98 5.13 14.53 -6.71
CA ASP A 98 6.42 14.19 -7.28
C ASP A 98 6.81 12.77 -6.86
N LYS A 99 6.59 11.81 -7.76
CA LYS A 99 6.90 10.39 -7.53
C LYS A 99 8.34 10.03 -7.90
N ASP A 100 9.04 10.90 -8.62
CA ASP A 100 10.41 10.69 -9.10
C ASP A 100 11.45 11.16 -8.07
N ALA A 101 11.03 11.99 -7.12
CA ALA A 101 11.88 12.38 -6.01
C ALA A 101 12.32 11.19 -5.15
N LYS A 102 13.53 11.31 -4.57
CA LYS A 102 14.10 10.27 -3.71
C LYS A 102 13.37 10.16 -2.38
N ILE A 103 13.19 8.94 -1.89
CA ILE A 103 12.42 8.69 -0.66
C ILE A 103 13.03 9.37 0.57
N VAL A 104 14.36 9.46 0.62
CA VAL A 104 15.11 10.03 1.74
C VAL A 104 14.81 11.51 1.96
N HIS A 105 14.35 12.22 0.92
CA HIS A 105 13.99 13.64 1.01
C HIS A 105 12.53 13.85 1.43
N PHE A 106 11.69 12.83 1.29
CA PHE A 106 10.25 12.94 1.53
C PHE A 106 9.81 12.35 2.86
N PHE A 107 10.40 11.23 3.27
CA PHE A 107 9.97 10.48 4.43
C PHE A 107 10.94 10.65 5.60
N LYS A 108 10.37 10.95 6.77
CA LYS A 108 11.07 10.98 8.06
C LYS A 108 10.76 9.71 8.87
N ASN A 109 11.48 9.52 9.98
CA ASN A 109 11.48 8.29 10.79
C ASN A 109 10.15 7.85 11.43
N ASP A 110 9.03 8.56 11.19
CA ASP A 110 7.70 8.22 11.69
C ASP A 110 6.61 8.38 10.62
N ASP A 111 7.01 8.66 9.37
CA ASP A 111 6.08 8.82 8.26
C ASP A 111 5.71 7.44 7.69
N VAL A 112 4.44 7.29 7.34
CA VAL A 112 3.92 6.05 6.74
C VAL A 112 3.67 6.29 5.25
N LEU A 113 4.24 5.42 4.42
CA LEU A 113 3.95 5.34 3.00
C LEU A 113 2.67 4.53 2.80
N VAL A 114 1.63 5.14 2.27
CA VAL A 114 0.34 4.47 2.05
C VAL A 114 0.19 4.18 0.57
N LEU A 115 0.01 2.91 0.24
CA LEU A 115 -0.06 2.42 -1.13
C LEU A 115 -1.44 1.81 -1.40
N TYR A 116 -2.06 2.18 -2.51
CA TYR A 116 -3.27 1.54 -3.03
C TYR A 116 -2.97 0.86 -4.36
N ASP A 117 -3.52 -0.34 -4.56
CA ASP A 117 -3.59 -0.95 -5.89
C ASP A 117 -4.82 -0.39 -6.64
N ASP A 118 -4.62 0.06 -7.86
CA ASP A 118 -5.67 0.19 -8.88
C ASP A 118 -7.02 0.76 -8.36
N ARG A 119 -6.96 1.86 -7.57
CA ARG A 119 -8.11 2.45 -6.89
C ARG A 119 -9.18 2.90 -7.88
N GLN A 120 -8.75 3.40 -9.04
CA GLN A 120 -9.67 3.92 -10.06
C GLN A 120 -10.49 2.79 -10.69
N ARG A 121 -9.88 1.65 -11.01
CA ARG A 121 -10.61 0.49 -11.55
C ARG A 121 -11.50 -0.14 -10.50
N TYR A 122 -11.06 -0.22 -9.25
CA TYR A 122 -11.94 -0.67 -8.16
C TYR A 122 -13.19 0.22 -8.05
N THR A 123 -13.00 1.54 -8.02
CA THR A 123 -14.11 2.51 -7.93
C THR A 123 -15.06 2.35 -9.12
N ARG A 124 -14.53 2.21 -10.35
CA ARG A 124 -15.35 1.97 -11.55
C ARG A 124 -16.13 0.66 -11.46
N ARG A 125 -15.51 -0.45 -11.04
CA ARG A 125 -16.19 -1.74 -10.86
C ARG A 125 -17.33 -1.63 -9.84
N SER A 126 -17.06 -1.02 -8.69
CA SER A 126 -18.07 -0.84 -7.64
C SER A 126 -19.27 0.01 -8.10
N VAL A 127 -19.02 1.07 -8.87
CA VAL A 127 -20.10 1.89 -9.47
C VAL A 127 -20.93 1.07 -10.46
N ILE A 128 -20.29 0.29 -11.33
CA ILE A 128 -20.99 -0.55 -12.31
C ILE A 128 -21.84 -1.61 -11.60
N GLU A 129 -21.28 -2.31 -10.62
CA GLU A 129 -22.03 -3.30 -9.82
C GLU A 129 -23.23 -2.66 -9.11
N SER A 130 -23.06 -1.45 -8.57
CA SER A 130 -24.14 -0.70 -7.94
C SER A 130 -25.26 -0.32 -8.92
N LEU A 131 -24.90 0.10 -10.15
CA LEU A 131 -25.87 0.40 -11.20
C LEU A 131 -26.63 -0.84 -11.67
N ILE A 132 -25.95 -1.98 -11.80
CA ILE A 132 -26.60 -3.26 -12.14
C ILE A 132 -27.59 -3.66 -11.05
N ASN A 133 -27.18 -3.61 -9.78
CA ASN A 133 -28.06 -3.92 -8.65
C ASN A 133 -29.27 -2.98 -8.60
N LEU A 134 -29.07 -1.69 -8.84
CA LEU A 134 -30.16 -0.72 -8.91
C LEU A 134 -31.15 -1.06 -10.05
N ALA A 135 -30.64 -1.41 -11.23
CA ALA A 135 -31.47 -1.79 -12.37
C ALA A 135 -32.31 -3.05 -12.07
N ILE A 136 -31.73 -4.04 -11.38
CA ILE A 136 -32.45 -5.25 -10.94
C ILE A 136 -33.57 -4.88 -9.97
N VAL A 137 -33.28 -4.06 -8.96
CA VAL A 137 -34.29 -3.64 -7.97
C VAL A 137 -35.43 -2.88 -8.63
N VAL A 138 -35.12 -1.94 -9.52
CA VAL A 138 -36.15 -1.21 -10.28
C VAL A 138 -36.97 -2.16 -11.15
N GLY A 139 -36.33 -3.11 -11.82
CA GLY A 139 -37.02 -4.14 -12.61
C GLY A 139 -37.99 -4.98 -11.79
N ILE A 140 -37.59 -5.38 -10.58
CA ILE A 140 -38.46 -6.12 -9.64
C ILE A 140 -39.67 -5.28 -9.23
N ILE A 141 -39.47 -4.00 -8.88
CA ILE A 141 -40.55 -3.09 -8.48
C ILE A 141 -41.54 -2.88 -9.62
N VAL A 142 -41.04 -2.61 -10.84
CA VAL A 142 -41.88 -2.43 -12.02
C VAL A 142 -42.64 -3.72 -12.36
N GLY A 143 -41.99 -4.88 -12.30
CA GLY A 143 -42.63 -6.16 -12.51
C GLY A 143 -43.73 -6.46 -11.48
N ALA A 144 -43.47 -6.21 -10.20
CA ALA A 144 -44.43 -6.42 -9.12
C ALA A 144 -45.65 -5.48 -9.24
N THR A 145 -45.42 -4.21 -9.57
CA THR A 145 -46.50 -3.24 -9.78
C THR A 145 -47.36 -3.58 -11.00
N ALA A 146 -46.75 -3.96 -12.12
CA ALA A 146 -47.48 -4.41 -13.31
C ALA A 146 -48.33 -5.66 -13.02
N LEU A 147 -47.78 -6.64 -12.29
CA LEU A 147 -48.51 -7.85 -11.89
C LEU A 147 -49.70 -7.52 -10.98
N LEU A 148 -49.52 -6.64 -9.99
CA LEU A 148 -50.61 -6.17 -9.12
C LEU A 148 -51.73 -5.50 -9.92
N ILE A 149 -51.38 -4.59 -10.84
CA ILE A 149 -52.36 -3.94 -11.71
C ILE A 149 -53.12 -4.97 -12.55
N TYR A 150 -52.42 -5.95 -13.11
CA TYR A 150 -53.03 -7.03 -13.89
C TYR A 150 -54.03 -7.86 -13.07
N VAL A 151 -53.63 -8.29 -11.87
CA VAL A 151 -54.49 -9.06 -10.95
C VAL A 151 -55.74 -8.26 -10.55
N LEU A 152 -55.56 -7.00 -10.15
CA LEU A 152 -56.66 -6.11 -9.77
C LEU A 152 -57.62 -5.84 -10.94
N SER A 153 -57.09 -5.68 -12.16
CA SER A 153 -57.90 -5.46 -13.36
C SER A 153 -58.71 -6.70 -13.75
N ARG A 154 -58.18 -7.90 -13.49
CA ARG A 154 -58.90 -9.16 -13.74
C ARG A 154 -59.98 -9.42 -12.69
N SER A 155 -59.72 -9.08 -11.43
CA SER A 155 -60.69 -9.21 -10.33
C SER A 155 -61.91 -8.29 -10.48
N LYS A 156 -61.78 -7.19 -11.24
CA LYS A 156 -62.87 -6.22 -11.44
C LYS A 156 -63.82 -6.53 -12.59
N ARG A 157 -63.64 -7.64 -13.35
CA ARG A 157 -64.66 -8.05 -14.35
C ARG A 157 -65.81 -8.74 -13.61
N PRO A 158 -66.99 -8.11 -13.46
CA PRO A 158 -68.15 -8.81 -12.93
C PRO A 158 -68.59 -9.85 -13.96
N ASN A 159 -68.92 -11.05 -13.49
CA ASN A 159 -69.63 -12.05 -14.29
C ASN A 159 -71.01 -11.47 -14.67
N SER A 160 -71.07 -10.71 -15.77
CA SER A 160 -72.31 -10.38 -16.44
C SER A 160 -72.69 -11.55 -17.35
N GLN A 161 -73.08 -12.66 -16.73
CA GLN A 161 -73.85 -13.71 -17.38
C GLN A 161 -74.94 -14.17 -16.40
N SER A 162 -76.07 -13.48 -16.44
CA SER A 162 -77.41 -14.05 -16.33
C SER A 162 -78.38 -13.12 -17.03
#